data_AF-A8LM54-F1
#
_entry.id   AF-A8LM54-F1
#
_cell.length_a   1.000
_cell.length_b   1.000
_cell.length_c   1.000
_cell.angle_alpha   90.00
_cell.angle_beta   90.00
_cell.angle_gamma   90.00
#
_symmetry.space_group_name_H-M   'P 1'
#
loop_
_entity.id
_entity.type
_entity.pdbx_description
1 polymer ?
#
loop_
_entity_poly.entity_id
_entity_poly.type
_entity_poly.pdbx_seq_one_letter_code
_entity_poly.pdbx_strand_id
1 'polypeptide(L)'
;MAISLAETLDELDAGLKEFLKRDDACIGQVAQKRRVMHNRRVVAGTRVPVSAIRAFREAGFTVTEILDEYPTLTQDDVEAALADDEAA
;
A
#
# COMPACT_ATOMS: atom_id res chain seq x y z
N MET A 1 15.58 -36.78 8.18
CA MET A 1 15.26 -35.60 7.35
C MET A 1 15.64 -34.38 8.14
N ALA A 2 16.81 -33.79 7.85
CA ALA A 2 17.19 -32.50 8.40
C ALA A 2 17.00 -31.50 7.27
N ILE A 3 15.86 -30.82 7.27
CA ILE A 3 15.62 -29.67 6.39
C ILE A 3 16.45 -28.53 6.98
N SER A 4 17.23 -27.84 6.14
CA SER A 4 18.02 -26.72 6.62
C SER A 4 17.10 -25.56 6.98
N LEU A 5 17.51 -24.76 7.97
CA LEU A 5 16.75 -23.56 8.37
C LEU A 5 16.55 -22.60 7.17
N ALA A 6 17.50 -22.56 6.23
CA ALA A 6 17.40 -21.76 5.02
C ALA A 6 16.24 -22.20 4.11
N GLU A 7 16.04 -23.52 3.93
CA GLU A 7 14.93 -24.05 3.12
C GLU A 7 13.57 -23.74 3.76
N THR A 8 13.46 -23.89 5.09
CA THR A 8 12.20 -23.61 5.79
C THR A 8 11.80 -22.13 5.79
N LEU A 9 12.79 -21.23 5.71
CA LEU A 9 12.54 -19.80 5.62
C LEU A 9 12.00 -19.42 4.24
N ASP A 10 12.51 -20.02 3.16
CA ASP A 10 12.04 -19.76 1.79
C ASP A 10 10.59 -20.22 1.58
N GLU A 11 10.25 -21.43 2.04
CA GLU A 11 8.88 -21.96 1.97
C GLU A 11 7.87 -21.14 2.79
N LEU A 12 8.29 -20.64 3.97
CA LEU A 12 7.47 -19.77 4.80
C LEU A 12 7.29 -18.38 4.16
N ASP A 13 8.35 -17.82 3.56
CA ASP A 13 8.32 -16.51 2.91
C ASP A 13 7.37 -16.52 1.69
N ALA A 14 7.41 -17.61 0.90
CA ALA A 14 6.49 -17.83 -0.21
C ALA A 14 5.03 -17.94 0.28
N GLY A 15 4.78 -18.72 1.35
CA GLY A 15 3.45 -18.84 1.94
C GLY A 15 2.91 -17.52 2.51
N LEU A 16 3.76 -16.74 3.18
CA LEU A 16 3.41 -15.42 3.71
C LEU A 16 3.10 -14.42 2.59
N LYS A 17 3.88 -14.39 1.51
CA LYS A 17 3.65 -13.51 0.35
C LYS A 17 2.28 -13.73 -0.29
N GLU A 18 1.78 -14.97 -0.30
CA GLU A 18 0.46 -15.28 -0.86
C GLU A 18 -0.68 -14.76 0.03
N PHE A 19 -0.56 -14.88 1.35
CA PHE A 19 -1.55 -14.31 2.29
C PHE A 19 -1.48 -12.79 2.42
N LEU A 20 -0.29 -12.21 2.22
CA LEU A 20 -0.08 -10.76 2.23
C LEU A 20 -0.44 -10.11 0.89
N LYS A 21 -0.74 -10.91 -0.14
CA LYS A 21 -1.09 -10.42 -1.46
C LYS A 21 -2.41 -9.65 -1.37
N ARG A 22 -2.31 -8.36 -1.61
CA ARG A 22 -3.45 -7.45 -1.58
C ARG A 22 -4.39 -7.80 -2.75
N ASP A 23 -5.69 -7.73 -2.48
CA ASP A 23 -6.71 -8.01 -3.50
C ASP A 23 -6.56 -7.02 -4.66
N ASP A 24 -6.36 -7.53 -5.88
CA ASP A 24 -6.12 -6.72 -7.07
C ASP A 24 -7.26 -5.73 -7.35
N ALA A 25 -8.49 -6.03 -6.90
CA ALA A 25 -9.63 -5.13 -7.07
C ALA A 25 -9.55 -3.86 -6.20
N CYS A 26 -8.59 -3.78 -5.28
CA CYS A 26 -8.35 -2.61 -4.43
C CYS A 26 -7.17 -1.75 -4.91
N ILE A 27 -6.45 -2.16 -5.96
CA ILE A 27 -5.36 -1.38 -6.55
C ILE A 27 -5.96 -0.18 -7.28
N GLY A 28 -5.40 1.02 -7.07
CA GLY A 28 -5.83 2.23 -7.77
C GLY A 28 -7.07 2.89 -7.20
N GLN A 29 -7.56 2.43 -6.04
CA GLN A 29 -8.81 2.91 -5.49
C GLN A 29 -8.57 3.65 -4.18
N VAL A 30 -9.26 4.78 -4.02
CA VAL A 30 -9.35 5.48 -2.74
C VAL A 30 -10.67 5.09 -2.09
N ALA A 31 -10.59 4.61 -0.85
CA ALA A 31 -11.76 4.22 -0.07
C ALA A 31 -11.91 5.14 1.15
N GLN A 32 -13.16 5.48 1.46
CA GLN A 32 -13.53 6.13 2.72
C GLN A 32 -14.47 5.20 3.49
N LYS A 33 -13.97 4.57 4.55
CA LYS A 33 -14.75 3.64 5.37
C LYS A 33 -15.09 4.24 6.73
N ARG A 34 -16.37 4.20 7.10
CA ARG A 34 -16.83 4.50 8.46
C ARG A 34 -16.11 3.58 9.43
N ARG A 35 -15.37 4.16 10.40
CA ARG A 35 -14.53 3.50 11.42
C ARG A 35 -13.08 3.15 11.01
N VAL A 36 -12.63 3.49 9.80
CA VAL A 36 -11.22 3.36 9.41
C VAL A 36 -10.58 4.75 9.45
N MET A 37 -9.45 4.89 10.15
CA MET A 37 -8.66 6.13 10.22
C MET A 37 -9.49 7.41 10.43
N HIS A 38 -10.43 7.41 11.39
CA HIS A 38 -11.34 8.54 11.63
C HIS A 38 -12.16 8.98 10.40
N ASN A 39 -12.57 8.03 9.55
CA ASN A 39 -13.31 8.30 8.32
C ASN A 39 -12.50 9.10 7.27
N ARG A 40 -11.17 9.06 7.35
CA ARG A 40 -10.27 9.63 6.35
C ARG A 40 -10.26 8.81 5.07
N ARG A 41 -9.92 9.48 3.97
CA ARG A 41 -9.62 8.83 2.69
C ARG A 41 -8.31 8.05 2.80
N VAL A 42 -8.38 6.76 2.52
CA VAL A 42 -7.23 5.85 2.55
C VAL A 42 -7.16 5.09 1.23
N VAL A 43 -5.96 4.69 0.84
CA VAL A 43 -5.81 3.79 -0.31
C VAL A 43 -6.48 2.45 0.03
N ALA A 44 -7.36 1.97 -0.85
CA ALA A 44 -8.24 0.83 -0.61
C ALA A 44 -7.43 -0.44 -0.31
N GLY A 45 -7.77 -1.17 0.75
CA GLY A 45 -7.00 -2.36 1.15
C GLY A 45 -5.70 -2.04 1.89
N THR A 46 -5.41 -0.76 2.15
CA THR A 46 -4.32 -0.35 3.06
C THR A 46 -4.87 0.50 4.21
N ARG A 47 -3.97 0.89 5.12
CA ARG A 47 -4.22 1.95 6.12
C ARG A 47 -3.43 3.22 5.82
N VAL A 48 -2.96 3.40 4.58
CA VAL A 48 -2.19 4.57 4.15
C VAL A 48 -3.16 5.68 3.75
N PRO A 49 -3.15 6.84 4.42
CA PRO A 49 -4.02 7.95 4.07
C PRO A 49 -3.51 8.66 2.80
N VAL A 50 -4.45 9.15 1.99
CA VAL A 50 -4.13 9.97 0.79
C VAL A 50 -3.28 11.19 1.16
N SER A 51 -3.55 11.78 2.32
CA SER A 51 -2.80 12.93 2.86
C SER A 51 -1.29 12.64 3.03
N ALA A 52 -0.89 11.40 3.36
CA ALA A 52 0.52 11.06 3.49
C ALA A 52 1.21 11.09 2.12
N ILE A 53 0.59 10.46 1.11
CA ILE A 53 1.10 10.44 -0.27
C ILE A 53 1.22 11.87 -0.82
N ARG A 54 0.22 12.72 -0.55
CA ARG A 54 0.27 14.15 -0.90
C ARG A 54 1.43 14.87 -0.20
N ALA A 55 1.61 14.67 1.10
CA ALA A 55 2.71 15.27 1.85
C ALA A 55 4.09 14.88 1.29
N PHE A 56 4.27 13.63 0.84
CA PHE A 56 5.50 13.21 0.16
C PHE A 56 5.70 13.94 -1.18
N ARG A 57 4.64 14.10 -1.97
CA ARG A 57 4.72 14.88 -3.22
C ARG A 57 5.02 16.35 -2.97
N GLU A 58 4.44 16.95 -1.95
CA GLU A 58 4.73 18.32 -1.53
C GLU A 58 6.16 18.47 -1.00
N ALA A 59 6.68 17.44 -0.35
CA ALA A 59 8.09 17.37 0.08
C ALA A 59 9.07 17.13 -1.09
N GLY A 60 8.57 16.94 -2.32
CA GLY A 60 9.37 16.80 -3.53
C GLY A 60 9.74 15.37 -3.91
N PHE A 61 9.16 14.37 -3.25
CA PHE A 61 9.44 12.97 -3.55
C PHE A 61 8.80 12.55 -4.89
N THR A 62 9.52 11.70 -5.63
CA THR A 62 9.00 11.05 -6.83
C THR A 62 8.09 9.88 -6.48
N VAL A 63 7.25 9.45 -7.43
CA VAL A 63 6.36 8.29 -7.23
C VAL A 63 7.18 7.04 -6.88
N THR A 64 8.33 6.85 -7.52
CA THR A 64 9.23 5.72 -7.25
C THR A 64 9.77 5.73 -5.82
N GLU A 65 10.15 6.90 -5.30
CA GLU A 65 10.61 7.00 -3.90
C GLU A 65 9.47 6.74 -2.90
N ILE A 66 8.25 7.16 -3.23
CA ILE A 66 7.06 6.85 -2.42
C ILE A 66 6.79 5.33 -2.41
N LEU A 67 7.02 4.64 -3.53
CA LEU A 67 6.89 3.19 -3.63
C LEU A 67 8.01 2.44 -2.90
N ASP A 68 9.21 3.02 -2.80
CA ASP A 68 10.30 2.46 -2.00
C ASP A 68 9.97 2.49 -0.50
N GLU A 69 9.38 3.59 -0.03
CA GLU A 69 8.88 3.72 1.35
C GLU A 69 7.65 2.84 1.62
N TYR A 70 6.80 2.63 0.61
CA TYR A 70 5.60 1.81 0.69
C TYR A 70 5.59 0.70 -0.37
N PRO A 71 6.36 -0.39 -0.16
CA PRO A 71 6.49 -1.47 -1.15
C PRO A 71 5.20 -2.26 -1.38
N THR A 72 4.18 -2.06 -0.54
CA THR A 72 2.84 -2.64 -0.69
C THR A 72 1.88 -1.79 -1.53
N LEU A 73 2.28 -0.58 -1.91
CA LEU A 73 1.53 0.29 -2.81
C LEU A 73 1.96 0.03 -4.25
N THR A 74 1.02 0.21 -5.17
CA THR A 74 1.29 0.20 -6.61
C THR A 74 1.35 1.63 -7.12
N GLN A 75 2.02 1.84 -8.25
CA GLN A 75 2.03 3.14 -8.93
C GLN A 75 0.61 3.69 -9.15
N ASP A 76 -0.33 2.82 -9.54
CA ASP A 76 -1.74 3.17 -9.75
C ASP A 76 -2.42 3.69 -8.46
N ASP A 77 -2.06 3.15 -7.29
CA ASP A 77 -2.56 3.66 -6.00
C ASP A 77 -2.07 5.08 -5.72
N VAL A 78 -0.80 5.36 -6.05
CA VAL A 78 -0.21 6.69 -5.86
C VAL A 78 -0.84 7.69 -6.82
N GLU A 79 -1.00 7.32 -8.08
CA GLU A 79 -1.67 8.16 -9.07
C GLU A 79 -3.13 8.43 -8.68
N ALA A 80 -3.86 7.40 -8.25
CA ALA A 80 -5.23 7.56 -7.75
C ALA A 80 -5.29 8.48 -6.53
N ALA A 81 -4.38 8.34 -5.56
CA ALA A 81 -4.31 9.22 -4.39
C ALA A 81 -4.00 10.68 -4.76
N LEU A 82 -3.21 10.92 -5.81
CA LEU A 82 -2.87 12.27 -6.28
C LEU A 82 -3.98 12.89 -7.13
N ALA A 83 -4.67 12.07 -7.92
CA ALA A 83 -5.85 12.47 -8.70
C ALA A 83 -7.09 12.65 -7.82
N ASP A 84 -7.13 12.02 -6.65
CA ASP A 84 -8.23 12.16 -5.68
C ASP A 84 -8.21 13.57 -5.09
N ASP A 85 -8.88 14.51 -5.78
CA ASP A 85 -9.11 15.86 -5.29
C ASP A 85 -9.82 15.76 -3.94
N GLU A 86 -9.05 15.97 -2.87
CA GLU A 86 -9.55 16.23 -1.52
C GLU A 86 -10.12 17.66 -1.53
N ALA A 87 -11.14 17.88 -2.36
CA ALA A 87 -11.94 19.09 -2.34
C ALA A 87 -12.96 18.97 -1.20
N ALA A 88 -12.53 19.45 -0.03
CA ALA A 88 -13.30 19.79 1.19
C ALA A 88 -13.60 18.68 2.20
#